data_AF-A0A947YWX0-F1
#
_entry.id   AF-A0A947YWX0-F1
#
_cell.length_a   1.000
_cell.length_b   1.000
_cell.length_c   1.000
_cell.angle_alpha   90.00
_cell.angle_beta   90.00
_cell.angle_gamma   90.00
#
_symmetry.space_group_name_H-M   'P 1'
#
loop_
_entity.id
_entity.type
_entity.pdbx_description
1 polymer ?
#
loop_
_entity_poly.entity_id
_entity_poly.type
_entity_poly.pdbx_seq_one_letter_code
_entity_poly.pdbx_strand_id
1 'polypeptide(L)'
;MKILIFTALLNLIVGCSGKKIENKSTSDSVLTTDNFLKIKKYILEKGKRETYCNMYNYNPVGYFGEFAIFLNPDTGQKNINCEIGRSDFNYMVVKRKEPIGYFRISIENSVLSFDKSEKKLLESFFQKALIQIP
;
A
#
# COMPACT_ATOMS: atom_id res chain seq x y z
N MET A 1 -48.74 25.31 61.93
CA MET A 1 -48.64 26.42 60.95
C MET A 1 -47.49 26.12 60.01
N LYS A 2 -47.77 26.17 58.69
CA LYS A 2 -46.87 25.99 57.53
C LYS A 2 -46.35 24.59 57.21
N ILE A 3 -47.10 23.95 56.32
CA ILE A 3 -46.69 23.02 55.26
C ILE A 3 -45.62 23.68 54.39
N LEU A 4 -44.61 22.91 53.95
CA LEU A 4 -44.09 23.01 52.58
C LEU A 4 -43.39 21.71 52.17
N ILE A 5 -44.11 20.95 51.37
CA ILE A 5 -43.64 19.82 50.57
C ILE A 5 -42.83 20.40 49.41
N PHE A 6 -41.63 19.89 49.16
CA PHE A 6 -41.04 19.92 47.82
C PHE A 6 -40.39 18.56 47.53
N THR A 7 -41.18 17.72 46.90
CA THR A 7 -40.72 16.56 46.13
C THR A 7 -39.90 17.04 44.94
N ALA A 8 -38.60 16.73 44.92
CA ALA A 8 -37.77 16.83 43.73
C ALA A 8 -37.46 15.42 43.23
N LEU A 9 -38.36 14.90 42.41
CA LEU A 9 -38.06 13.84 41.46
C LEU A 9 -37.26 14.47 40.32
N LEU A 10 -35.97 14.14 40.22
CA LEU A 10 -35.23 14.34 38.98
C LEU A 10 -34.51 13.05 38.62
N ASN A 11 -35.19 12.27 37.77
CA ASN A 11 -34.63 11.14 37.07
C ASN A 11 -33.54 11.66 36.11
N LEU A 12 -32.26 11.49 36.48
CA LEU A 12 -31.19 11.48 35.49
C LEU A 12 -31.19 10.09 34.83
N ILE A 13 -31.94 9.96 33.74
CA ILE A 13 -31.72 8.88 32.79
C ILE A 13 -30.35 9.16 32.17
N VAL A 14 -29.31 8.52 32.70
CA VAL A 14 -28.04 8.41 32.00
C VAL A 14 -28.33 7.58 30.76
N GLY A 15 -28.58 8.27 29.65
CA GLY A 15 -28.58 7.66 28.34
C GLY A 15 -27.20 7.10 28.10
N CYS A 16 -27.01 5.81 28.37
CA CYS A 16 -26.02 5.00 27.67
C CYS A 16 -26.43 5.07 26.19
N SER A 17 -25.93 6.10 25.50
CA SER A 17 -25.82 6.08 24.05
C SER A 17 -24.88 4.91 23.78
N GLY A 18 -25.48 3.74 23.57
CA GLY A 18 -24.78 2.56 23.13
C GLY A 18 -23.98 3.01 21.93
N LYS A 19 -22.65 3.05 22.08
CA LYS A 19 -21.76 3.14 20.92
C LYS A 19 -22.27 2.04 20.00
N LYS A 20 -22.78 2.44 18.82
CA LYS A 20 -22.88 1.53 17.70
C LYS A 20 -21.51 0.87 17.63
N ILE A 21 -21.48 -0.42 17.93
CA ILE A 21 -20.35 -1.25 17.55
C ILE A 21 -20.44 -1.27 16.03
N GLU A 22 -19.83 -0.28 15.39
CA GLU A 22 -19.38 -0.45 14.02
C GLU A 22 -18.41 -1.61 14.09
N ASN A 23 -18.87 -2.76 13.64
CA ASN A 23 -17.99 -3.84 13.23
C ASN A 23 -17.15 -3.31 12.08
N LYS A 24 -16.10 -2.54 12.41
CA LYS A 24 -15.04 -2.19 11.49
C LYS A 24 -14.29 -3.49 11.27
N SER A 25 -14.73 -4.28 10.29
CA SER A 25 -13.92 -5.37 9.75
C SER A 25 -12.78 -4.76 8.93
N THR A 26 -11.90 -4.00 9.57
CA THR A 26 -10.63 -3.60 9.01
C THR A 26 -9.69 -4.78 9.12
N SER A 27 -9.70 -5.64 8.10
CA SER A 27 -8.40 -6.08 7.62
C SER A 27 -7.79 -4.84 6.95
N ASP A 28 -6.94 -4.12 7.67
CA ASP A 28 -6.24 -2.95 7.10
C ASP A 28 -5.49 -3.41 5.84
N SER A 29 -5.91 -2.91 4.68
CA SER A 29 -5.29 -3.25 3.39
C SER A 29 -3.81 -2.88 3.44
N VAL A 30 -2.94 -3.80 3.04
CA VAL A 30 -1.50 -3.50 2.92
C VAL A 30 -1.15 -2.79 1.60
N LEU A 31 -2.07 -2.80 0.62
CA LEU A 31 -1.95 -2.02 -0.61
C LEU A 31 -2.31 -0.57 -0.32
N THR A 32 -1.36 0.16 0.26
CA THR A 32 -1.45 1.59 0.54
C THR A 32 -0.34 2.34 -0.17
N THR A 33 -0.58 3.62 -0.44
CA THR A 33 0.43 4.55 -0.96
C THR A 33 1.70 4.54 -0.09
N ASP A 34 1.56 4.53 1.22
CA ASP A 34 2.71 4.52 2.14
C ASP A 34 3.56 3.26 1.99
N ASN A 35 2.91 2.09 1.87
CA ASN A 35 3.64 0.83 1.68
C ASN A 35 4.29 0.75 0.29
N PHE A 36 3.63 1.27 -0.74
CA PHE A 36 4.24 1.43 -2.06
C PHE A 36 5.50 2.30 -1.96
N LEU A 37 5.41 3.48 -1.33
CA LEU A 37 6.54 4.39 -1.18
C LEU A 37 7.66 3.78 -0.32
N LYS A 38 7.32 3.02 0.73
CA LYS A 38 8.30 2.29 1.56
C LYS A 38 9.07 1.25 0.74
N ILE A 39 8.39 0.43 -0.04
CA ILE A 39 9.02 -0.57 -0.92
C ILE A 39 9.87 0.12 -2.00
N LYS A 40 9.34 1.16 -2.64
CA LYS A 40 10.06 1.97 -3.63
C LYS A 40 11.37 2.51 -3.07
N LYS A 41 11.30 3.18 -1.91
CA LYS A 41 12.47 3.74 -1.23
C LYS A 41 13.51 2.67 -0.94
N TYR A 42 13.10 1.54 -0.36
CA TYR A 42 14.00 0.43 -0.09
C TYR A 42 14.71 -0.07 -1.36
N ILE A 43 13.99 -0.26 -2.46
CA ILE A 43 14.58 -0.73 -3.73
C ILE A 43 15.55 0.31 -4.30
N LEU A 44 15.24 1.60 -4.23
CA LEU A 44 16.14 2.65 -4.70
C LEU A 44 17.42 2.74 -3.87
N GLU A 45 17.35 2.47 -2.56
CA GLU A 45 18.49 2.57 -1.65
C GLU A 45 19.34 1.28 -1.56
N LYS A 46 18.71 0.12 -1.65
CA LYS A 46 19.32 -1.20 -1.36
C LYS A 46 19.16 -2.23 -2.47
N GLY A 47 18.34 -1.93 -3.48
CA GLY A 47 18.08 -2.83 -4.59
C GLY A 47 19.28 -3.01 -5.51
N LYS A 48 19.14 -3.93 -6.45
CA LYS A 48 20.08 -4.16 -7.55
C LYS A 48 19.55 -3.49 -8.82
N ARG A 49 20.22 -3.74 -9.95
CA ARG A 49 19.82 -3.30 -11.28
C ARG A 49 19.68 -4.52 -12.19
N GLU A 50 18.54 -4.70 -12.84
CA GLU A 50 18.29 -5.81 -13.80
C GLU A 50 17.30 -5.34 -14.89
N THR A 51 17.51 -5.80 -16.12
CA THR A 51 16.55 -5.60 -17.23
C THR A 51 15.54 -6.75 -17.26
N TYR A 52 14.25 -6.44 -17.25
CA TYR A 52 13.19 -7.48 -17.31
C TYR A 52 12.27 -7.39 -18.52
N CYS A 53 12.28 -6.27 -19.26
CA CYS A 53 11.49 -6.08 -20.47
C CYS A 53 12.27 -5.26 -21.50
N ASN A 54 11.80 -5.24 -22.74
CA ASN A 54 12.50 -4.55 -23.84
C ASN A 54 12.36 -3.02 -23.81
N MET A 55 11.44 -2.48 -23.00
CA MET A 55 11.18 -1.04 -22.95
C MET A 55 12.16 -0.29 -22.04
N TYR A 56 12.60 -0.93 -20.96
CA TYR A 56 13.41 -0.33 -19.91
C TYR A 56 14.67 -1.16 -19.68
N ASN A 57 15.80 -0.48 -19.58
CA ASN A 57 17.11 -1.08 -19.31
C ASN A 57 17.52 -0.82 -17.87
N TYR A 58 18.18 -1.81 -17.26
CA TYR A 58 18.78 -1.72 -15.93
C TYR A 58 17.82 -1.18 -14.87
N ASN A 59 16.60 -1.67 -14.76
CA ASN A 59 15.64 -1.19 -13.75
C ASN A 59 16.16 -1.40 -12.32
N PRO A 60 15.90 -0.48 -11.37
CA PRO A 60 15.97 -0.80 -9.95
C PRO A 60 15.10 -2.03 -9.64
N VAL A 61 15.67 -2.99 -8.91
CA VAL A 61 14.99 -4.25 -8.55
C VAL A 61 15.26 -4.65 -7.10
N GLY A 62 14.20 -5.05 -6.40
CA GLY A 62 14.28 -5.74 -5.11
C GLY A 62 13.83 -7.20 -5.23
N TYR A 63 14.55 -8.12 -4.58
CA TYR A 63 14.17 -9.54 -4.53
C TYR A 63 13.61 -9.87 -3.15
N PHE A 64 12.48 -10.55 -3.12
CA PHE A 64 11.72 -10.83 -1.91
C PHE A 64 11.37 -12.32 -1.81
N GLY A 65 12.36 -13.18 -2.05
CA GLY A 65 12.19 -14.63 -2.16
C GLY A 65 11.81 -15.04 -3.58
N GLU A 66 10.59 -15.56 -3.75
CA GLU A 66 10.12 -16.17 -5.01
C GLU A 66 9.69 -15.15 -6.09
N PHE A 67 9.72 -13.86 -5.76
CA PHE A 67 9.36 -12.78 -6.66
C PHE A 67 10.35 -11.62 -6.54
N ALA A 68 10.36 -10.80 -7.59
CA ALA A 68 11.11 -9.56 -7.66
C ALA A 68 10.16 -8.39 -7.94
N ILE A 69 10.47 -7.21 -7.42
CA ILE A 69 9.75 -5.97 -7.72
C ILE A 69 10.70 -5.07 -8.50
N PHE A 70 10.29 -4.72 -9.72
CA PHE A 70 10.99 -3.79 -10.59
C PHE A 70 10.33 -2.41 -10.53
N LEU A 71 11.15 -1.37 -10.58
CA LEU A 71 10.70 0.01 -10.69
C LEU A 71 10.85 0.52 -12.12
N ASN A 72 9.78 1.07 -12.68
CA ASN A 72 9.80 1.73 -13.98
C ASN A 72 9.62 3.25 -13.82
N PRO A 73 10.31 4.04 -14.66
CA PRO A 73 10.19 5.49 -14.65
C PRO A 73 8.80 5.95 -15.11
N ASP A 74 8.33 7.07 -14.58
CA ASP A 74 7.05 7.68 -14.96
C ASP A 74 7.04 8.34 -16.35
N THR A 75 8.21 8.82 -16.80
CA THR A 75 8.39 9.56 -18.06
C THR A 75 8.46 8.67 -19.32
N GLY A 76 8.17 7.36 -19.20
CA GLY A 76 8.27 6.42 -20.30
C GLY A 76 9.68 6.37 -20.90
N GLN A 77 9.80 6.47 -22.22
CA GLN A 77 11.08 6.35 -22.93
C GLN A 77 12.06 7.51 -22.68
N LYS A 78 11.66 8.60 -22.01
CA LYS A 78 12.60 9.69 -21.71
C LYS A 78 13.63 9.31 -20.63
N ASN A 79 13.41 8.21 -19.91
CA ASN A 79 14.34 7.64 -18.93
C ASN A 79 14.51 6.12 -19.15
N ILE A 80 14.74 5.66 -20.38
CA ILE A 80 14.88 4.22 -20.70
C ILE A 80 15.94 3.49 -19.86
N ASN A 81 17.00 4.17 -19.42
CA ASN A 81 18.09 3.57 -18.63
C ASN A 81 17.79 3.56 -17.12
N CYS A 82 16.59 4.01 -16.73
CA CYS A 82 16.14 4.04 -15.34
C CYS A 82 17.10 4.79 -14.40
N GLU A 83 17.67 5.90 -14.86
CA GLU A 83 18.61 6.73 -14.09
C GLU A 83 17.90 7.28 -12.85
N ILE A 84 18.46 7.02 -11.67
CA ILE A 84 17.91 7.52 -10.40
C ILE A 84 18.12 9.03 -10.34
N GLY A 85 17.08 9.77 -9.98
CA GLY A 85 17.10 11.24 -9.90
C GLY A 85 16.73 11.97 -11.19
N ARG A 86 16.64 11.26 -12.34
CA ARG A 86 16.21 11.85 -13.61
C ARG A 86 14.69 11.98 -13.74
N SER A 87 13.97 11.02 -13.19
CA SER A 87 12.51 11.04 -13.11
C SER A 87 12.08 10.24 -11.89
N ASP A 88 10.78 10.28 -11.58
CA ASP A 88 10.26 9.44 -10.53
C ASP A 88 9.96 8.02 -11.03
N PHE A 89 9.76 7.10 -10.08
CA PHE A 89 9.42 5.69 -10.32
C PHE A 89 8.04 5.38 -9.76
N ASN A 90 7.00 5.72 -10.54
CA ASN A 90 5.60 5.59 -10.12
C ASN A 90 4.96 4.27 -10.54
N TYR A 91 5.73 3.37 -11.15
CA TYR A 91 5.26 2.08 -11.63
C TYR A 91 6.10 0.96 -11.01
N MET A 92 5.43 0.06 -10.30
CA MET A 92 6.00 -1.21 -9.82
C MET A 92 5.51 -2.37 -10.67
N VAL A 93 6.42 -3.27 -10.99
CA VAL A 93 6.11 -4.55 -11.60
C VAL A 93 6.58 -5.67 -10.69
N VAL A 94 5.64 -6.45 -10.17
CA VAL A 94 5.94 -7.69 -9.45
C VAL A 94 6.12 -8.81 -10.47
N LYS A 95 7.34 -9.33 -10.59
CA LYS A 95 7.67 -10.51 -11.39
C LYS A 95 7.76 -11.73 -10.48
N ARG A 96 6.82 -12.67 -10.64
CA ARG A 96 6.86 -13.99 -10.00
C ARG A 96 7.53 -14.99 -10.95
N LYS A 97 8.34 -15.90 -10.41
CA LYS A 97 9.00 -16.93 -11.22
C LYS A 97 8.10 -18.12 -11.56
N GLU A 98 7.30 -18.63 -10.62
CA GLU A 98 6.44 -19.79 -10.92
C GLU A 98 5.04 -19.80 -10.28
N PRO A 99 3.95 -19.91 -11.09
CA PRO A 99 3.96 -19.67 -12.54
C PRO A 99 4.49 -18.27 -12.86
N ILE A 100 5.17 -18.14 -13.99
CA ILE A 100 5.69 -16.85 -14.47
C ILE A 100 4.53 -15.86 -14.58
N GLY A 101 4.65 -14.69 -13.93
CA GLY A 101 3.61 -13.67 -13.93
C GLY A 101 4.16 -12.27 -13.69
N TYR A 102 3.48 -11.27 -14.24
CA TYR A 102 3.83 -9.85 -14.13
C TYR A 102 2.61 -9.04 -13.68
N PHE A 103 2.65 -8.55 -12.45
CA PHE A 103 1.56 -7.80 -11.83
C PHE A 103 1.96 -6.34 -11.69
N ARG A 104 1.08 -5.42 -12.09
CA ARG A 104 1.40 -3.99 -12.16
C ARG A 104 0.65 -3.22 -11.09
N ILE A 105 1.39 -2.35 -10.39
CA ILE A 105 0.83 -1.30 -9.53
C ILE A 105 1.43 0.02 -9.97
N SER A 106 0.60 1.04 -10.09
CA SER A 106 1.07 2.42 -10.26
C SER A 106 0.48 3.35 -9.21
N ILE A 107 1.14 4.49 -9.01
CA ILE A 107 0.65 5.58 -8.16
C ILE A 107 0.50 6.85 -8.99
N GLU A 108 -0.67 7.48 -8.88
CA GLU A 108 -0.94 8.79 -9.48
C GLU A 108 -1.78 9.61 -8.51
N ASN A 109 -1.38 10.85 -8.22
CA ASN A 109 -2.06 11.74 -7.27
C ASN A 109 -2.38 11.06 -5.92
N SER A 110 -1.40 10.31 -5.39
CA SER A 110 -1.52 9.53 -4.15
C SER A 110 -2.56 8.40 -4.16
N VAL A 111 -3.06 8.02 -5.33
CA VAL A 111 -4.00 6.92 -5.53
C VAL A 111 -3.29 5.77 -6.22
N LEU A 112 -3.42 4.56 -5.66
CA LEU A 112 -2.92 3.34 -6.29
C LEU A 112 -3.88 2.84 -7.37
N SER A 113 -3.32 2.43 -8.50
CA SER A 113 -4.04 1.76 -9.60
C SER A 113 -3.41 0.38 -9.86
N PHE A 114 -4.27 -0.63 -9.97
CA PHE A 114 -3.90 -2.03 -10.21
C PHE A 114 -5.13 -2.82 -10.67
N ASP A 115 -4.92 -4.01 -11.24
CA ASP A 115 -6.01 -4.91 -11.58
C ASP A 115 -6.67 -5.45 -10.30
N LYS A 116 -7.95 -5.11 -10.12
CA LYS A 116 -8.73 -5.52 -8.94
C LYS A 116 -8.89 -7.04 -8.81
N SER A 117 -8.83 -7.79 -9.92
CA SER A 117 -8.86 -9.25 -9.89
C SER A 117 -7.59 -9.84 -9.25
N GLU A 118 -6.48 -9.10 -9.28
CA GLU A 118 -5.18 -9.49 -8.73
C GLU A 118 -4.98 -9.02 -7.28
N LYS A 119 -5.94 -8.27 -6.70
CA LYS A 119 -5.81 -7.59 -5.41
C LYS A 119 -5.24 -8.47 -4.30
N LYS A 120 -5.84 -9.64 -4.06
CA LYS A 120 -5.41 -10.55 -2.98
C LYS A 120 -3.98 -11.03 -3.14
N LEU A 121 -3.56 -11.26 -4.39
CA LEU A 121 -2.22 -11.72 -4.71
C LEU A 121 -1.20 -10.58 -4.52
N LEU A 122 -1.55 -9.37 -4.97
CA LEU A 122 -0.75 -8.16 -4.74
C LEU A 122 -0.61 -7.83 -3.25
N GLU A 123 -1.67 -7.97 -2.45
CA GLU A 123 -1.62 -7.85 -0.99
C GLU A 123 -0.62 -8.84 -0.37
N SER A 124 -0.62 -10.10 -0.82
CA SER A 124 0.35 -11.10 -0.35
C SER A 124 1.79 -10.73 -0.69
N PHE A 125 2.05 -10.22 -1.91
CA PHE A 125 3.39 -9.77 -2.28
C PHE A 125 3.85 -8.57 -1.45
N PHE A 126 2.97 -7.59 -1.22
CA PHE A 126 3.29 -6.42 -0.39
C PHE A 126 3.58 -6.83 1.05
N GLN A 127 2.77 -7.70 1.66
CA GLN A 127 3.03 -8.24 2.99
C GLN A 127 4.41 -8.89 3.08
N LYS A 128 4.73 -9.80 2.15
CA LYS A 128 6.01 -10.51 2.12
C LYS A 128 7.20 -9.56 1.92
N ALA A 129 7.04 -8.54 1.07
CA ALA A 129 8.09 -7.55 0.84
C ALA A 129 8.32 -6.70 2.10
N LEU A 130 7.25 -6.20 2.72
CA LEU A 130 7.33 -5.32 3.89
C LEU A 130 7.97 -6.00 5.11
N ILE A 131 7.79 -7.31 5.30
CA ILE A 131 8.43 -8.09 6.37
C ILE A 131 9.95 -8.21 6.16
N GLN A 132 10.41 -8.13 4.91
CA GLN A 132 11.83 -8.25 4.56
C GLN A 132 12.56 -6.89 4.51
N ILE A 133 11.82 -5.77 4.62
CA ILE A 133 12.40 -4.43 4.66
C ILE A 133 12.73 -4.09 6.13
N PRO A 134 14.00 -3.79 6.45
CA PRO A 134 14.41 -3.44 7.81
C PRO A 134 13.83 -2.11 8.31
#